data_AF-A0A6P3J1K6-F1
#
_entry.id   AF-A0A6P3J1K6-F1
#
_cell.length_a   1.000
_cell.length_b   1.000
_cell.length_c   1.000
_cell.angle_alpha   90.00
_cell.angle_beta   90.00
_cell.angle_gamma   90.00
#
_symmetry.space_group_name_H-M   'P 1'
#
loop_
_entity.id
_entity.type
_entity.pdbx_description
1 polymer ?
#
loop_
_entity_poly.entity_id
_entity_poly.type
_entity_poly.pdbx_seq_one_letter_code
_entity_poly.pdbx_strand_id
1 'polypeptide(L)'
;MPYVDRQNRICGFLDIEENENSGKFLRRYFILDTREDSFVWYMDNPQNLPSGSSRVGAIKLTYISKVSDATKLRPKAEFCFVMNAGMRKYFLQANDQQDLVEWVNVLNKAIKITVPKPLDSQPHPDNPSRQGECGKKQVSYRTDIVGGVPIITPTQKEEVNECGEAIDRNNLKRSQSHLPYFTPKPPSDSAVIKAGYCVKQGAVMKNWKRRYFQLDENTIGYFKSELEKEPLRVIPLKEVHKVQECKQSDIMMRDNLFEIVTSSRTFYVQADSPEEMHSWIKAVSGAIVAQRGPGRSASSMRQARRLSNPCIQRYTSRTGECSTE
;
A
#
# COMPACT_ATOMS: atom_id res chain seq x y z
N MET A 1 -2.70 -7.45 21.50
CA MET A 1 -2.75 -8.89 21.81
C MET A 1 -2.79 -9.69 20.51
N PRO A 2 -2.00 -10.76 20.38
CA PRO A 2 -2.11 -11.70 19.26
C PRO A 2 -3.44 -12.47 19.34
N TYR A 3 -3.99 -12.86 18.19
CA TYR A 3 -5.23 -13.64 18.10
C TYR A 3 -5.14 -14.67 16.97
N VAL A 4 -6.05 -15.65 16.96
CA VAL A 4 -6.06 -16.72 15.95
C VAL A 4 -6.93 -16.33 14.76
N ASP A 5 -6.41 -16.45 13.55
CA ASP A 5 -7.15 -16.19 12.31
C ASP A 5 -7.96 -17.41 11.82
N ARG A 6 -8.71 -17.25 10.72
CA ARG A 6 -9.54 -18.31 10.13
C ARG A 6 -8.74 -19.50 9.57
N GLN A 7 -7.42 -19.38 9.44
CA GLN A 7 -6.51 -20.44 9.03
C GLN A 7 -5.80 -21.11 10.22
N ASN A 8 -6.22 -20.81 11.46
CA ASN A 8 -5.58 -21.24 12.71
C ASN A 8 -4.14 -20.74 12.90
N ARG A 9 -3.80 -19.59 12.31
CA ARG A 9 -2.48 -18.93 12.48
C ARG A 9 -2.58 -17.83 13.52
N ILE A 10 -1.47 -17.52 14.18
CA ILE A 10 -1.43 -16.49 15.22
C ILE A 10 -1.05 -15.16 14.58
N CYS A 11 -1.89 -14.15 14.70
CA CYS A 11 -1.82 -12.91 13.95
C CYS A 11 -2.03 -11.68 14.85
N GLY A 12 -1.53 -10.52 14.46
CA GLY A 12 -1.76 -9.27 15.19
C GLY A 12 -0.86 -8.12 14.74
N PHE A 13 -1.06 -6.94 15.32
CA PHE A 13 -0.21 -5.79 15.07
C PHE A 13 0.91 -5.68 16.11
N LEU A 14 2.12 -5.46 15.63
CA LEU A 14 3.30 -5.06 16.39
C LEU A 14 3.97 -3.90 15.64
N ASP A 15 4.74 -3.09 16.35
CA ASP A 15 5.59 -2.08 15.73
C ASP A 15 7.03 -2.62 15.69
N ILE A 16 7.70 -2.58 14.53
CA ILE A 16 9.02 -3.23 14.32
C ILE A 16 10.08 -2.22 13.87
N GLU A 17 11.27 -2.31 14.47
CA GLU A 17 12.47 -1.59 14.01
C GLU A 17 13.07 -2.35 12.81
N GLU A 18 12.57 -2.08 11.59
CA GLU A 18 12.99 -2.81 10.38
C GLU A 18 14.48 -2.57 10.05
N ASN A 19 14.98 -1.36 10.28
CA ASN A 19 16.38 -0.99 10.10
C ASN A 19 17.08 -0.93 11.47
N GLU A 20 18.06 -1.81 11.69
CA GLU A 20 18.75 -1.95 12.97
C GLU A 20 19.43 -0.64 13.40
N ASN A 21 19.14 -0.20 14.63
CA ASN A 21 19.61 1.06 15.23
C ASN A 21 19.09 2.35 14.58
N SER A 22 18.05 2.27 13.76
CA SER A 22 17.32 3.47 13.31
C SER A 22 16.53 4.14 14.45
N GLY A 23 16.14 3.38 15.48
CA GLY A 23 15.21 3.84 16.51
C GLY A 23 13.79 4.15 16.00
N LYS A 24 13.51 3.89 14.71
CA LYS A 24 12.22 4.12 14.07
C LYS A 24 11.45 2.80 14.00
N PHE A 25 10.31 2.75 14.67
CA PHE A 25 9.41 1.62 14.62
C PHE A 25 8.34 1.85 13.55
N LEU A 26 7.93 0.78 12.87
CA LEU A 26 6.87 0.81 11.87
C LEU A 26 5.83 -0.24 12.23
N ARG A 27 4.56 0.17 12.25
CA ARG A 27 3.43 -0.68 12.55
C ARG A 27 3.18 -1.65 11.41
N ARG A 28 3.24 -2.94 11.71
CA ARG A 28 3.05 -4.02 10.75
C ARG A 28 2.07 -5.05 11.29
N TYR A 29 1.39 -5.72 10.37
CA TYR A 29 0.52 -6.85 10.70
C TYR A 29 1.32 -8.15 10.53
N PHE A 30 1.58 -8.82 11.64
CA PHE A 30 2.32 -10.08 11.70
C PHE A 30 1.39 -11.28 11.59
N ILE A 31 1.91 -12.34 10.96
CA ILE A 31 1.31 -13.66 10.85
C ILE A 31 2.40 -14.68 11.20
N LEU A 32 2.14 -15.45 12.24
CA LEU A 32 2.93 -16.59 12.72
C LEU A 32 2.24 -17.88 12.25
N ASP A 33 2.84 -18.50 11.24
CA ASP A 33 2.42 -19.79 10.69
C ASP A 33 3.43 -20.87 11.10
N THR A 34 3.03 -21.70 12.07
CA THR A 34 3.85 -22.81 12.58
C THR A 34 3.86 -24.02 11.65
N ARG A 35 3.01 -24.07 10.63
CA ARG A 35 2.96 -25.15 9.64
C ARG A 35 3.93 -24.89 8.50
N GLU A 36 4.01 -23.63 8.07
CA GLU A 36 4.88 -23.16 6.98
C GLU A 36 6.27 -22.67 7.45
N ASP A 37 6.66 -22.93 8.71
CA ASP A 37 7.91 -22.44 9.32
C ASP A 37 8.13 -20.94 9.08
N SER A 38 7.09 -20.10 9.24
CA SER A 38 7.19 -18.69 8.85
C SER A 38 6.58 -17.70 9.83
N PHE A 39 7.32 -16.62 10.06
CA PHE A 39 6.86 -15.39 10.69
C PHE A 39 6.98 -14.26 9.66
N VAL A 40 5.84 -13.84 9.11
CA VAL A 40 5.76 -12.86 8.02
C VAL A 40 4.99 -11.63 8.46
N TRP A 41 5.26 -10.49 7.82
CA TRP A 41 4.52 -9.27 8.11
C TRP A 41 4.20 -8.42 6.88
N TYR A 42 3.13 -7.65 7.02
CA TYR A 42 2.51 -6.84 5.97
C TYR A 42 2.27 -5.40 6.48
N MET A 43 2.06 -4.44 5.58
CA MET A 43 1.77 -3.04 5.95
C MET A 43 0.46 -2.88 6.74
N ASP A 44 -0.52 -3.76 6.49
CA ASP A 44 -1.76 -3.88 7.24
C ASP A 44 -2.24 -5.34 7.14
N ASN A 45 -3.39 -5.68 7.72
CA ASN A 45 -3.95 -7.04 7.60
C ASN A 45 -4.13 -7.40 6.11
N PRO A 46 -3.63 -8.54 5.59
CA PRO A 46 -3.78 -8.92 4.19
C PRO A 46 -5.22 -8.92 3.65
N GLN A 47 -6.23 -9.12 4.50
CA GLN A 47 -7.65 -9.01 4.11
C GLN A 47 -8.08 -7.57 3.79
N ASN A 48 -7.31 -6.59 4.24
CA ASN A 48 -7.44 -5.17 3.93
C ASN A 48 -6.53 -4.72 2.78
N LEU A 49 -5.69 -5.58 2.21
CA LEU A 49 -4.74 -5.24 1.14
C LEU A 49 -5.26 -5.72 -0.23
N PRO A 50 -4.78 -5.13 -1.35
CA PRO A 50 -5.02 -5.65 -2.69
C PRO A 50 -4.67 -7.14 -2.83
N SER A 51 -5.44 -7.86 -3.65
CA SER A 51 -5.12 -9.25 -4.01
C SER A 51 -3.71 -9.33 -4.59
N GLY A 52 -2.86 -10.15 -3.98
CA GLY A 52 -1.46 -10.30 -4.38
C GLY A 52 -0.48 -9.29 -3.78
N SER A 53 -0.89 -8.44 -2.83
CA SER A 53 0.06 -7.57 -2.10
C SER A 53 1.18 -8.37 -1.44
N SER A 54 2.41 -7.98 -1.77
CA SER A 54 3.63 -8.53 -1.18
C SER A 54 3.68 -8.36 0.34
N ARG A 55 4.26 -9.35 1.02
CA ARG A 55 4.73 -9.20 2.41
C ARG A 55 5.88 -8.20 2.46
N VAL A 56 5.92 -7.39 3.51
CA VAL A 56 7.01 -6.43 3.78
C VAL A 56 8.27 -7.18 4.24
N GLY A 57 8.09 -8.25 5.02
CA GLY A 57 9.19 -9.11 5.42
C GLY A 57 8.77 -10.50 5.84
N ALA A 58 9.77 -11.36 6.00
CA ALA A 58 9.63 -12.77 6.37
C ALA A 58 10.88 -13.27 7.08
N ILE A 59 10.69 -14.05 8.14
CA ILE A 59 11.74 -14.76 8.88
C ILE A 59 11.23 -16.20 9.08
N LYS A 60 12.10 -17.19 8.92
CA LYS A 60 11.76 -18.58 9.24
C LYS A 60 11.85 -18.82 10.75
N LEU A 61 10.98 -19.65 11.32
CA LEU A 61 11.00 -19.93 12.77
C LEU A 61 12.27 -20.70 13.14
N THR A 62 12.70 -21.62 12.27
CA THR A 62 14.00 -22.31 12.34
C THR A 62 15.21 -21.37 12.42
N TYR A 63 15.11 -20.11 11.96
CA TYR A 63 16.22 -19.15 12.05
C TYR A 63 16.19 -18.33 13.36
N ILE A 64 15.08 -18.33 14.10
CA ILE A 64 14.92 -17.60 15.36
C ILE A 64 15.53 -18.42 16.49
N SER A 65 16.65 -17.95 17.05
CA SER A 65 17.36 -18.66 18.12
C SER A 65 16.84 -18.32 19.51
N LYS A 66 16.30 -17.12 19.72
CA LYS A 66 15.80 -16.66 21.03
C LYS A 66 14.86 -15.46 20.91
N VAL A 67 13.74 -15.50 21.62
CA VAL A 67 12.83 -14.36 21.84
C VAL A 67 12.77 -14.02 23.33
N SER A 68 13.02 -12.75 23.69
CA SER A 68 13.05 -12.30 25.09
C SER A 68 12.68 -10.82 25.23
N ASP A 69 12.19 -10.44 26.41
CA ASP A 69 11.98 -9.03 26.79
C ASP A 69 13.25 -8.19 26.55
N ALA A 70 13.07 -6.99 26.00
CA ALA A 70 14.12 -6.03 25.65
C ALA A 70 13.88 -4.64 26.25
N THR A 71 12.92 -4.48 27.15
CA THR A 71 12.59 -3.20 27.82
C THR A 71 13.81 -2.59 28.50
N LYS A 72 14.70 -3.42 29.06
CA LYS A 72 15.99 -2.99 29.64
C LYS A 72 17.04 -2.57 28.60
N LEU A 73 16.95 -3.05 27.37
CA LEU A 73 17.87 -2.75 26.26
C LEU A 73 17.43 -1.52 25.46
N ARG A 74 16.12 -1.30 25.36
CA ARG A 74 15.48 -0.16 24.70
C ARG A 74 14.53 0.55 25.68
N PRO A 75 15.01 1.22 26.74
CA PRO A 75 14.16 1.84 27.77
C PRO A 75 13.29 3.01 27.27
N LYS A 76 13.49 3.46 26.02
CA LYS A 76 12.63 4.45 25.34
C LYS A 76 11.47 3.81 24.55
N ALA A 77 11.45 2.48 24.42
CA ALA A 77 10.40 1.72 23.75
C ALA A 77 9.71 0.84 24.79
N GLU A 78 8.57 1.32 25.29
CA GLU A 78 7.74 0.58 26.26
C GLU A 78 7.23 -0.72 25.65
N PHE A 79 7.17 -1.79 26.43
CA PHE A 79 6.72 -3.12 25.96
C PHE A 79 7.51 -3.64 24.75
N CYS A 80 8.83 -3.39 24.74
CA CYS A 80 9.74 -3.87 23.70
C CYS A 80 10.32 -5.25 24.01
N PHE A 81 10.34 -6.13 23.01
CA PHE A 81 11.01 -7.43 23.04
C PHE A 81 11.94 -7.60 21.84
N VAL A 82 12.95 -8.46 21.99
CA VAL A 82 13.94 -8.75 20.95
C VAL A 82 13.81 -10.19 20.48
N MET A 83 13.83 -10.34 19.16
CA MET A 83 13.90 -11.61 18.45
C MET A 83 15.27 -11.71 17.76
N ASN A 84 16.09 -12.66 18.20
CA ASN A 84 17.40 -12.93 17.62
C ASN A 84 17.21 -13.97 16.51
N ALA A 85 17.58 -13.66 15.27
CA ALA A 85 17.51 -14.60 14.16
C ALA A 85 18.78 -14.56 13.30
N GLY A 86 19.51 -15.67 13.27
CA GLY A 86 20.87 -15.72 12.73
C GLY A 86 21.78 -14.65 13.35
N MET A 87 22.39 -13.82 12.50
CA MET A 87 23.27 -12.71 12.91
C MET A 87 22.54 -11.40 13.25
N ARG A 88 21.21 -11.33 13.08
CA ARG A 88 20.44 -10.08 13.15
C ARG A 88 19.47 -10.06 14.32
N LYS A 89 19.28 -8.87 14.90
CA LYS A 89 18.32 -8.63 15.98
C LYS A 89 17.14 -7.83 15.44
N TYR A 90 15.93 -8.31 15.70
CA TYR A 90 14.70 -7.60 15.41
C TYR A 90 14.13 -7.12 16.74
N PHE A 91 13.98 -5.80 16.89
CA PHE A 91 13.27 -5.20 18.02
C PHE A 91 11.82 -4.99 17.62
N LEU A 92 10.90 -5.51 18.44
CA LEU A 92 9.46 -5.41 18.25
C LEU A 92 8.84 -4.80 19.50
N GLN A 93 7.84 -3.96 19.30
CA GLN A 93 7.11 -3.28 20.34
C GLN A 93 5.65 -3.76 20.33
N ALA A 94 5.17 -4.17 21.51
CA ALA A 94 3.79 -4.54 21.74
C ALA A 94 2.97 -3.32 22.18
N ASN A 95 1.64 -3.42 22.10
CA ASN A 95 0.75 -2.31 22.45
C ASN A 95 0.65 -2.09 23.98
N ASP A 96 0.88 -3.13 24.76
CA ASP A 96 0.79 -3.16 26.22
C ASP A 96 1.58 -4.36 26.81
N GLN A 97 1.64 -4.45 28.14
CA GLN A 97 2.38 -5.49 28.85
C GLN A 97 1.82 -6.91 28.61
N GLN A 98 0.51 -7.06 28.46
CA GLN A 98 -0.11 -8.37 28.22
C GLN A 98 0.19 -8.84 26.79
N ASP A 99 0.08 -7.92 25.83
CA ASP A 99 0.44 -8.13 24.43
C ASP A 99 1.92 -8.56 24.28
N LEU A 100 2.86 -7.94 25.00
CA LEU A 100 4.26 -8.40 25.03
C LEU A 100 4.36 -9.84 25.54
N VAL A 101 3.73 -10.15 26.68
CA VAL A 101 3.84 -11.47 27.31
C VAL A 101 3.24 -12.55 26.40
N GLU A 102 2.10 -12.28 25.79
CA GLU A 102 1.48 -13.21 24.84
C GLU A 102 2.32 -13.41 23.58
N TRP A 103 2.84 -12.34 22.95
CA TRP A 103 3.71 -12.47 21.77
C TRP A 103 5.00 -13.24 22.07
N VAL A 104 5.68 -12.92 23.18
CA VAL A 104 6.90 -13.62 23.61
C VAL A 104 6.60 -15.09 23.89
N ASN A 105 5.45 -15.42 24.49
CA ASN A 105 5.04 -16.79 24.76
C ASN A 105 4.71 -17.59 23.49
N VAL A 106 3.92 -17.05 22.57
CA VAL A 106 3.55 -17.76 21.33
C VAL A 106 4.76 -17.98 20.42
N LEU A 107 5.66 -16.99 20.31
CA LEU A 107 6.90 -17.14 19.53
C LEU A 107 7.83 -18.17 20.18
N ASN A 108 8.06 -18.11 21.50
CA ASN A 108 8.89 -19.11 22.19
C ASN A 108 8.28 -20.53 22.14
N LYS A 109 6.96 -20.67 22.05
CA LYS A 109 6.29 -21.97 21.82
C LYS A 109 6.51 -22.45 20.38
N ALA A 110 6.36 -21.56 19.40
CA ALA A 110 6.53 -21.86 17.99
C ALA A 110 7.95 -22.36 17.65
N ILE A 111 8.99 -21.62 18.07
CA ILE A 111 10.39 -21.98 17.79
C ILE A 111 10.80 -23.31 18.42
N LYS A 112 10.20 -23.71 19.56
CA LYS A 112 10.45 -25.01 20.20
C LYS A 112 9.85 -26.19 19.45
N ILE A 113 8.78 -25.96 18.67
CA ILE A 113 8.14 -27.01 17.85
C ILE A 113 8.96 -27.24 16.57
N THR A 114 9.63 -26.22 16.05
CA THR A 114 10.43 -26.28 14.82
C THR A 114 11.86 -26.76 15.00
N VAL A 115 12.34 -27.01 16.23
CA VAL A 115 13.60 -27.74 16.45
C VAL A 115 13.29 -29.23 16.35
N PRO A 116 13.81 -29.96 15.34
CA PRO A 116 13.73 -31.41 15.35
C PRO A 116 14.51 -31.90 16.56
N LYS A 117 13.88 -32.73 17.41
CA LYS A 117 14.68 -33.55 18.32
C LYS A 117 15.61 -34.39 17.45
N PRO A 118 16.94 -34.36 17.64
CA PRO A 118 17.79 -35.36 17.02
C PRO A 118 17.26 -36.73 17.47
N LEU A 119 17.09 -37.65 16.53
CA LEU A 119 16.63 -38.99 16.84
C LEU A 119 17.70 -39.65 17.70
N ASP A 120 17.36 -40.00 18.95
CA ASP A 120 18.33 -40.59 19.87
C ASP A 120 18.86 -41.92 19.31
N SER A 121 20.18 -42.03 19.34
CA SER A 121 20.96 -43.16 18.85
C SER A 121 20.45 -44.49 19.41
N GLN A 122 20.08 -45.42 18.53
CA GLN A 122 19.99 -46.85 18.88
C GLN A 122 21.28 -47.55 18.46
N PRO A 123 21.86 -48.42 19.32
CA PRO A 123 23.09 -49.13 18.99
C PRO A 123 22.84 -50.26 17.98
N HIS A 124 23.74 -50.40 17.02
CA HIS A 124 23.75 -51.49 16.05
C HIS A 124 24.30 -52.78 16.69
N PRO A 125 23.76 -53.94 16.30
CA PRO A 125 24.59 -55.11 16.01
C PRO A 125 24.28 -55.69 14.60
N ASP A 126 25.11 -56.63 14.16
CA ASP A 126 25.34 -56.92 12.73
C ASP A 126 24.27 -57.74 11.94
N ASN A 127 24.43 -57.63 10.62
CA ASN A 127 24.00 -58.44 9.45
C ASN A 127 23.81 -59.98 9.66
N PRO A 128 23.23 -60.79 8.70
CA PRO A 128 23.04 -60.52 7.26
C PRO A 128 21.76 -61.06 6.50
N SER A 129 21.48 -60.45 5.33
CA SER A 129 21.02 -61.04 4.03
C SER A 129 19.77 -61.96 3.87
N ARG A 130 18.76 -61.49 3.10
CA ARG A 130 18.15 -62.08 1.85
C ARG A 130 16.61 -61.90 1.66
N GLN A 131 16.27 -61.09 0.64
CA GLN A 131 15.37 -61.40 -0.51
C GLN A 131 13.85 -61.65 -0.32
N GLY A 132 13.02 -60.79 -0.93
CA GLY A 132 11.57 -60.98 -1.14
C GLY A 132 10.89 -59.82 -1.91
N GLU A 133 10.13 -60.15 -2.97
CA GLU A 133 9.33 -59.29 -3.88
C GLU A 133 8.04 -58.68 -3.23
N CYS A 134 7.20 -57.79 -3.83
CA CYS A 134 7.16 -56.92 -5.04
C CYS A 134 5.96 -55.95 -4.90
N GLY A 135 5.97 -54.73 -5.45
CA GLY A 135 4.81 -53.81 -5.35
C GLY A 135 4.87 -52.42 -6.03
N LYS A 136 4.91 -52.38 -7.37
CA LYS A 136 4.51 -51.31 -8.36
C LYS A 136 4.09 -49.92 -7.80
N LYS A 137 4.55 -48.76 -8.30
CA LYS A 137 4.45 -48.14 -9.66
C LYS A 137 5.32 -46.85 -9.66
N GLN A 138 5.71 -46.15 -10.74
CA GLN A 138 5.77 -46.33 -12.21
C GLN A 138 6.45 -45.05 -12.77
N VAL A 139 7.18 -45.14 -13.89
CA VAL A 139 7.22 -44.19 -15.04
C VAL A 139 8.37 -44.65 -15.96
N SER A 140 8.12 -44.70 -17.27
CA SER A 140 9.08 -45.15 -18.29
C SER A 140 9.18 -44.13 -19.41
N TYR A 141 10.39 -43.74 -19.77
CA TYR A 141 10.71 -43.08 -21.04
C TYR A 141 11.24 -44.12 -22.04
N ARG A 142 11.15 -43.82 -23.35
CA ARG A 142 11.77 -44.59 -24.43
C ARG A 142 12.58 -43.68 -25.33
N THR A 143 13.72 -44.19 -25.78
CA THR A 143 14.62 -43.61 -26.78
C THR A 143 15.25 -44.77 -27.54
N ASP A 144 15.22 -44.72 -28.86
CA ASP A 144 15.89 -45.68 -29.74
C ASP A 144 16.88 -44.96 -30.66
N ILE A 145 17.93 -45.67 -31.08
CA ILE A 145 19.02 -45.15 -31.90
C ILE A 145 19.06 -45.93 -33.22
N VAL A 146 19.00 -45.22 -34.35
CA VAL A 146 19.36 -45.75 -35.67
C VAL A 146 20.18 -44.69 -36.39
N GLY A 147 21.41 -45.02 -36.81
CA GLY A 147 22.28 -44.13 -37.60
C GLY A 147 23.47 -43.47 -36.88
N GLY A 148 23.58 -43.59 -35.55
CA GLY A 148 24.84 -43.31 -34.83
C GLY A 148 25.11 -41.85 -34.38
N VAL A 149 24.11 -40.96 -34.37
CA VAL A 149 24.20 -39.62 -33.72
C VAL A 149 22.87 -39.29 -33.02
N PRO A 150 22.87 -38.80 -31.76
CA PRO A 150 21.66 -38.39 -31.06
C PRO A 150 21.40 -36.87 -31.22
N ILE A 151 20.18 -36.48 -31.61
CA ILE A 151 19.67 -35.11 -31.48
C ILE A 151 18.26 -35.15 -30.89
N ILE A 152 18.02 -34.31 -29.88
CA ILE A 152 16.75 -34.17 -29.16
C ILE A 152 16.24 -32.73 -29.36
N THR A 153 15.07 -32.57 -29.98
CA THR A 153 14.36 -31.27 -30.01
C THR A 153 12.85 -31.48 -30.01
N PRO A 154 12.09 -30.89 -29.07
CA PRO A 154 10.63 -30.91 -29.10
C PRO A 154 10.02 -29.52 -29.36
N THR A 155 9.29 -29.33 -30.47
CA THR A 155 8.22 -28.31 -30.54
C THR A 155 7.25 -28.52 -31.71
N GLN A 156 5.99 -28.13 -31.45
CA GLN A 156 4.95 -27.63 -32.38
C GLN A 156 4.54 -28.48 -33.60
N LYS A 157 3.22 -28.73 -33.70
CA LYS A 157 2.47 -28.63 -34.96
C LYS A 157 1.07 -28.06 -34.74
N GLU A 158 0.66 -27.23 -35.68
CA GLU A 158 -0.68 -26.72 -35.92
C GLU A 158 -1.34 -27.50 -37.07
N GLU A 159 -2.68 -27.55 -37.08
CA GLU A 159 -3.62 -27.83 -38.21
C GLU A 159 -3.52 -29.21 -38.93
N VAL A 160 -4.58 -29.80 -39.52
CA VAL A 160 -5.44 -29.34 -40.64
C VAL A 160 -6.66 -30.32 -40.85
N ASN A 161 -7.82 -29.81 -41.32
CA ASN A 161 -8.98 -30.47 -42.01
C ASN A 161 -9.84 -31.53 -41.26
N GLU A 162 -11.13 -31.79 -41.60
CA GLU A 162 -12.09 -31.35 -42.66
C GLU A 162 -13.55 -31.61 -42.14
N CYS A 163 -14.70 -31.24 -42.74
CA CYS A 163 -15.11 -30.47 -43.94
C CYS A 163 -16.53 -29.86 -43.71
N GLY A 164 -17.16 -29.17 -44.70
CA GLY A 164 -18.60 -28.85 -44.70
C GLY A 164 -18.99 -27.55 -45.45
N GLU A 165 -19.71 -27.64 -46.56
CA GLU A 165 -19.89 -26.58 -47.56
C GLU A 165 -21.15 -25.70 -47.40
N ALA A 166 -21.09 -24.43 -47.83
CA ALA A 166 -22.03 -23.81 -48.78
C ALA A 166 -21.65 -22.36 -49.14
N ILE A 167 -21.84 -21.99 -50.42
CA ILE A 167 -21.55 -20.69 -51.06
C ILE A 167 -22.89 -19.90 -51.12
N ASP A 168 -22.98 -18.57 -50.95
CA ASP A 168 -22.76 -17.58 -52.02
C ASP A 168 -22.60 -16.10 -51.56
N ARG A 169 -22.48 -15.20 -52.55
CA ARG A 169 -21.61 -14.01 -52.56
C ARG A 169 -22.37 -12.66 -52.62
N ASN A 170 -21.61 -11.59 -52.37
CA ASN A 170 -21.74 -10.19 -52.87
C ASN A 170 -22.54 -9.10 -52.11
N ASN A 171 -21.77 -8.13 -51.58
CA ASN A 171 -21.73 -6.72 -51.99
C ASN A 171 -23.05 -5.96 -52.33
N LEU A 172 -23.44 -4.95 -51.53
CA LEU A 172 -23.27 -3.51 -51.86
C LEU A 172 -23.71 -2.54 -50.73
N LYS A 173 -23.27 -1.28 -50.83
CA LYS A 173 -23.63 -0.12 -49.98
C LYS A 173 -25.14 0.13 -49.86
N ARG A 174 -25.60 0.59 -48.69
CA ARG A 174 -26.67 1.61 -48.61
C ARG A 174 -26.56 2.48 -47.36
N SER A 175 -26.54 3.80 -47.56
CA SER A 175 -26.73 4.79 -46.48
C SER A 175 -28.20 4.85 -46.09
N GLN A 176 -28.50 4.96 -44.80
CA GLN A 176 -29.78 5.54 -44.38
C GLN A 176 -29.66 6.27 -43.03
N SER A 177 -30.08 7.53 -43.03
CA SER A 177 -29.97 8.47 -41.92
C SER A 177 -31.26 8.54 -41.12
N HIS A 178 -31.20 8.27 -39.81
CA HIS A 178 -32.29 8.58 -38.88
C HIS A 178 -31.73 9.08 -37.53
N LEU A 179 -31.91 10.38 -37.26
CA LEU A 179 -32.06 10.88 -35.88
C LEU A 179 -33.43 10.36 -35.37
N PRO A 180 -33.62 10.10 -34.05
CA PRO A 180 -33.93 11.23 -33.15
C PRO A 180 -33.52 11.07 -31.66
N TYR A 181 -33.91 12.08 -30.88
CA TYR A 181 -33.90 12.20 -29.41
C TYR A 181 -32.56 12.38 -28.68
N PHE A 182 -32.35 13.64 -28.26
CA PHE A 182 -31.54 13.98 -27.09
C PHE A 182 -32.16 13.32 -25.85
N THR A 183 -31.49 12.30 -25.31
CA THR A 183 -31.58 12.00 -23.88
C THR A 183 -30.71 13.00 -23.11
N PRO A 184 -31.09 13.43 -21.90
CA PRO A 184 -30.18 14.21 -21.07
C PRO A 184 -28.97 13.34 -20.76
N LYS A 185 -27.76 13.82 -21.09
CA LYS A 185 -26.55 13.20 -20.55
C LYS A 185 -26.68 13.19 -19.03
N PRO A 186 -26.36 12.08 -18.33
CA PRO A 186 -26.11 12.15 -16.90
C PRO A 186 -25.02 13.21 -16.65
N PRO A 187 -25.05 13.90 -15.49
CA PRO A 187 -24.00 14.88 -15.16
C PRO A 187 -22.64 14.20 -15.31
N SER A 188 -21.72 14.90 -15.95
CA SER A 188 -20.43 14.40 -16.43
C SER A 188 -19.78 13.38 -15.50
N ASP A 189 -19.40 12.22 -16.05
CA ASP A 189 -18.27 11.46 -15.54
C ASP A 189 -17.05 12.41 -15.53
N SER A 190 -16.81 13.04 -14.38
CA SER A 190 -15.64 13.88 -14.17
C SER A 190 -14.42 12.98 -14.30
N ALA A 191 -13.58 13.24 -15.31
CA ALA A 191 -12.51 12.34 -15.69
C ALA A 191 -11.62 12.02 -14.48
N VAL A 192 -11.52 10.74 -14.15
CA VAL A 192 -10.78 10.27 -12.98
C VAL A 192 -9.29 10.50 -13.21
N ILE A 193 -8.71 11.45 -12.48
CA ILE A 193 -7.30 11.84 -12.58
C ILE A 193 -6.41 10.75 -11.97
N LYS A 194 -6.82 10.22 -10.81
CA LYS A 194 -6.16 9.08 -10.15
C LYS A 194 -7.17 8.35 -9.28
N ALA A 195 -7.15 7.03 -9.32
CA ALA A 195 -7.86 6.18 -8.38
C ALA A 195 -6.95 5.07 -7.86
N GLY A 196 -7.31 4.49 -6.72
CA GLY A 196 -6.53 3.42 -6.10
C GLY A 196 -6.82 3.29 -4.61
N TYR A 197 -6.40 2.18 -4.03
CA TYR A 197 -6.62 1.93 -2.60
C TYR A 197 -5.53 2.56 -1.74
N CYS A 198 -5.92 3.16 -0.60
CA CYS A 198 -5.01 3.65 0.44
C CYS A 198 -5.57 3.31 1.84
N VAL A 199 -4.72 3.37 2.87
CA VAL A 199 -5.13 3.15 4.26
C VAL A 199 -5.25 4.50 4.97
N LYS A 200 -6.46 4.86 5.45
CA LYS A 200 -6.73 6.20 6.02
C LYS A 200 -7.21 6.17 7.47
N GLN A 201 -6.73 7.11 8.28
CA GLN A 201 -7.09 7.20 9.70
C GLN A 201 -8.56 7.61 9.93
N GLY A 202 -9.27 6.94 10.83
CA GLY A 202 -10.65 7.25 11.23
C GLY A 202 -10.81 8.65 11.86
N ALA A 203 -12.03 9.19 11.81
CA ALA A 203 -12.32 10.54 12.29
C ALA A 203 -12.40 10.59 13.83
N VAL A 204 -13.35 9.83 14.38
CA VAL A 204 -13.60 9.68 15.81
C VAL A 204 -12.62 8.64 16.37
N MET A 205 -12.95 7.34 16.21
CA MET A 205 -12.01 6.26 16.50
C MET A 205 -10.85 6.32 15.50
N LYS A 206 -9.62 6.47 16.00
CA LYS A 206 -8.40 6.71 15.20
C LYS A 206 -7.87 5.47 14.44
N ASN A 207 -8.73 4.46 14.27
CA ASN A 207 -8.43 3.22 13.56
C ASN A 207 -8.14 3.48 12.09
N TRP A 208 -7.11 2.83 11.58
CA TRP A 208 -6.75 2.83 10.17
C TRP A 208 -7.68 1.90 9.39
N LYS A 209 -8.14 2.33 8.21
CA LYS A 209 -9.03 1.53 7.35
C LYS A 209 -8.64 1.70 5.88
N ARG A 210 -8.50 0.58 5.16
CA ARG A 210 -8.39 0.58 3.70
C ARG A 210 -9.63 1.19 3.08
N ARG A 211 -9.46 2.09 2.12
CA ARG A 211 -10.54 2.67 1.31
C ARG A 211 -10.04 2.86 -0.12
N TYR A 212 -10.96 2.76 -1.07
CA TYR A 212 -10.69 3.15 -2.45
C TYR A 212 -10.80 4.67 -2.54
N PHE A 213 -9.76 5.35 -2.98
CA PHE A 213 -9.75 6.79 -3.22
C PHE A 213 -9.91 7.06 -4.71
N GLN A 214 -10.60 8.15 -5.02
CA GLN A 214 -10.81 8.63 -6.38
C GLN A 214 -10.63 10.15 -6.36
N LEU A 215 -9.77 10.65 -7.23
CA LEU A 215 -9.53 12.07 -7.48
C LEU A 215 -10.08 12.41 -8.86
N ASP A 216 -10.93 13.43 -8.90
CA ASP A 216 -11.42 14.07 -10.11
C ASP A 216 -10.96 15.55 -10.16
N GLU A 217 -11.38 16.29 -11.18
CA GLU A 217 -11.01 17.71 -11.36
C GLU A 217 -11.53 18.64 -10.25
N ASN A 218 -12.57 18.23 -9.54
CA ASN A 218 -13.33 19.01 -8.56
C ASN A 218 -13.16 18.54 -7.12
N THR A 219 -13.03 17.23 -6.89
CA THR A 219 -13.10 16.59 -5.57
C THR A 219 -12.11 15.43 -5.40
N ILE A 220 -11.87 15.06 -4.13
CA ILE A 220 -11.31 13.75 -3.78
C ILE A 220 -12.31 12.98 -2.91
N GLY A 221 -12.83 11.89 -3.45
CA GLY A 221 -13.75 10.98 -2.79
C GLY A 221 -13.04 9.76 -2.19
N TYR A 222 -13.66 9.12 -1.19
CA TYR A 222 -13.27 7.76 -0.81
C TYR A 222 -14.47 6.85 -0.54
N PHE A 223 -14.34 5.60 -0.97
CA PHE A 223 -15.38 4.57 -1.01
C PHE A 223 -14.97 3.37 -0.16
N LYS A 224 -15.95 2.53 0.23
CA LYS A 224 -15.66 1.30 1.00
C LYS A 224 -14.83 0.31 0.16
N SER A 225 -15.12 0.20 -1.13
CA SER A 225 -14.36 -0.49 -2.17
C SER A 225 -14.65 0.15 -3.53
N GLU A 226 -13.90 -0.23 -4.56
CA GLU A 226 -14.07 0.23 -5.95
C GLU A 226 -15.44 -0.07 -6.58
N LEU A 227 -16.14 -1.10 -6.08
CA LEU A 227 -17.46 -1.52 -6.57
C LEU A 227 -18.63 -0.69 -6.01
N GLU A 228 -18.37 0.19 -5.04
CA GLU A 228 -19.39 0.96 -4.34
C GLU A 228 -19.65 2.27 -5.09
N LYS A 229 -20.91 2.53 -5.46
CA LYS A 229 -21.29 3.74 -6.21
C LYS A 229 -21.27 5.02 -5.36
N GLU A 230 -21.55 4.90 -4.07
CA GLU A 230 -21.69 6.04 -3.16
C GLU A 230 -20.40 6.28 -2.36
N PRO A 231 -19.82 7.50 -2.42
CA PRO A 231 -18.64 7.84 -1.62
C PRO A 231 -19.01 7.94 -0.14
N LEU A 232 -18.21 7.31 0.73
CA LEU A 232 -18.33 7.49 2.19
C LEU A 232 -18.04 8.93 2.63
N ARG A 233 -17.31 9.67 1.80
CA ARG A 233 -17.10 11.12 1.89
C ARG A 233 -16.56 11.64 0.57
N VAL A 234 -17.05 12.81 0.16
CA VAL A 234 -16.45 13.67 -0.85
C VAL A 234 -15.74 14.82 -0.14
N ILE A 235 -14.54 15.19 -0.60
CA ILE A 235 -13.78 16.34 -0.12
C ILE A 235 -13.58 17.28 -1.32
N PRO A 236 -14.29 18.41 -1.39
CA PRO A 236 -14.10 19.39 -2.47
C PRO A 236 -12.67 19.95 -2.43
N LEU A 237 -11.96 19.97 -3.57
CA LEU A 237 -10.56 20.44 -3.61
C LEU A 237 -10.43 21.93 -3.25
N LYS A 238 -11.50 22.72 -3.43
CA LYS A 238 -11.61 24.11 -2.93
C LYS A 238 -11.43 24.24 -1.40
N GLU A 239 -11.72 23.18 -0.63
CA GLU A 239 -11.56 23.13 0.83
C GLU A 239 -10.19 22.59 1.25
N VAL A 240 -9.40 22.05 0.31
CA VAL A 240 -8.05 21.56 0.57
C VAL A 240 -7.07 22.74 0.58
N HIS A 241 -6.55 23.04 1.76
CA HIS A 241 -5.53 24.07 1.95
C HIS A 241 -4.13 23.56 1.61
N LYS A 242 -3.87 22.27 1.85
CA LYS A 242 -2.56 21.66 1.65
C LYS A 242 -2.67 20.15 1.42
N VAL A 243 -1.80 19.61 0.59
CA VAL A 243 -1.46 18.19 0.53
C VAL A 243 0.06 18.06 0.59
N GLN A 244 0.59 17.20 1.46
CA GLN A 244 2.04 17.01 1.64
C GLN A 244 2.35 15.66 2.31
N GLU A 245 3.62 15.27 2.32
CA GLU A 245 4.12 14.22 3.21
C GLU A 245 3.87 14.59 4.68
N CYS A 246 3.48 13.60 5.49
CA CYS A 246 3.14 13.82 6.89
C CYS A 246 4.38 13.79 7.78
N LYS A 247 4.63 14.90 8.49
CA LYS A 247 5.76 15.05 9.42
C LYS A 247 5.61 14.23 10.70
N GLN A 248 4.45 13.63 10.92
CA GLN A 248 4.09 12.83 12.09
C GLN A 248 4.09 11.32 11.79
N SER A 249 4.61 10.91 10.63
CA SER A 249 4.78 9.51 10.21
C SER A 249 5.46 8.65 11.28
N ASP A 250 6.51 9.16 11.92
CA ASP A 250 7.22 8.49 13.02
C ASP A 250 6.34 8.30 14.27
N ILE A 251 5.63 9.35 14.70
CA ILE A 251 4.73 9.29 15.86
C ILE A 251 3.55 8.33 15.60
N MET A 252 3.11 8.22 14.34
CA MET A 252 2.03 7.33 13.92
C MET A 252 2.52 5.93 13.56
N MET A 253 3.83 5.66 13.65
CA MET A 253 4.49 4.41 13.24
C MET A 253 4.09 3.96 11.82
N ARG A 254 3.92 4.88 10.86
CA ARG A 254 3.52 4.55 9.48
C ARG A 254 4.36 5.28 8.44
N ASP A 255 4.94 4.48 7.55
CA ASP A 255 5.63 4.87 6.32
C ASP A 255 4.65 5.28 5.20
N ASN A 256 5.16 5.88 4.12
CA ASN A 256 4.38 6.28 2.93
C ASN A 256 3.13 7.12 3.27
N LEU A 257 3.24 7.93 4.34
CA LEU A 257 2.13 8.66 4.94
C LEU A 257 2.09 10.11 4.44
N PHE A 258 0.98 10.48 3.82
CA PHE A 258 0.67 11.85 3.43
C PHE A 258 -0.55 12.38 4.17
N GLU A 259 -0.68 13.70 4.20
CA GLU A 259 -1.80 14.41 4.82
C GLU A 259 -2.50 15.33 3.83
N ILE A 260 -3.83 15.34 3.88
CA ILE A 260 -4.69 16.30 3.19
C ILE A 260 -5.29 17.21 4.25
N VAL A 261 -4.87 18.46 4.30
CA VAL A 261 -5.33 19.46 5.25
C VAL A 261 -6.50 20.22 4.65
N THR A 262 -7.69 20.07 5.22
CA THR A 262 -8.88 20.86 4.86
C THR A 262 -9.23 21.88 5.94
N SER A 263 -10.16 22.79 5.65
CA SER A 263 -10.66 23.79 6.62
C SER A 263 -11.25 23.18 7.89
N SER A 264 -11.77 21.95 7.82
CA SER A 264 -12.44 21.27 8.94
C SER A 264 -11.62 20.16 9.59
N ARG A 265 -10.68 19.54 8.84
CA ARG A 265 -9.95 18.35 9.30
C ARG A 265 -8.70 18.04 8.46
N THR A 266 -7.65 17.55 9.12
CA THR A 266 -6.56 16.81 8.45
C THR A 266 -6.91 15.33 8.26
N PHE A 267 -6.75 14.83 7.04
CA PHE A 267 -6.88 13.41 6.68
C PHE A 267 -5.49 12.80 6.50
N TYR A 268 -5.10 11.88 7.39
CA TYR A 268 -3.89 11.09 7.26
C TYR A 268 -4.16 9.84 6.42
N VAL A 269 -3.36 9.64 5.38
CA VAL A 269 -3.52 8.59 4.36
C VAL A 269 -2.16 7.96 4.07
N GLN A 270 -2.06 6.65 4.24
CA GLN A 270 -0.89 5.85 3.88
C GLN A 270 -1.11 5.20 2.51
N ALA A 271 -0.14 5.37 1.62
CA ALA A 271 -0.05 4.67 0.34
C ALA A 271 0.76 3.36 0.47
N ASP A 272 0.68 2.49 -0.53
CA ASP A 272 1.39 1.20 -0.53
C ASP A 272 2.89 1.32 -0.78
N SER A 273 3.32 2.40 -1.43
CA SER A 273 4.72 2.65 -1.76
C SER A 273 5.04 4.15 -1.69
N PRO A 274 6.33 4.54 -1.57
CA PRO A 274 6.70 5.95 -1.61
C PRO A 274 6.39 6.57 -2.99
N GLU A 275 6.49 5.82 -4.09
CA GLU A 275 6.10 6.29 -5.42
C GLU A 275 4.61 6.63 -5.46
N GLU A 276 3.75 5.75 -4.93
CA GLU A 276 2.32 6.01 -4.86
C GLU A 276 1.97 7.18 -3.94
N MET A 277 2.67 7.34 -2.80
CA MET A 277 2.51 8.53 -1.94
C MET A 277 2.79 9.83 -2.72
N HIS A 278 3.94 9.91 -3.40
CA HIS A 278 4.29 11.09 -4.20
C HIS A 278 3.37 11.28 -5.40
N SER A 279 2.92 10.19 -6.03
CA SER A 279 1.93 10.18 -7.12
C SER A 279 0.60 10.80 -6.67
N TRP A 280 0.08 10.41 -5.49
CA TRP A 280 -1.12 11.01 -4.89
C TRP A 280 -0.93 12.49 -4.53
N ILE A 281 0.17 12.85 -3.86
CA ILE A 281 0.47 14.26 -3.52
C ILE A 281 0.53 15.12 -4.79
N LYS A 282 1.22 14.64 -5.84
CA LYS A 282 1.35 15.34 -7.13
C LYS A 282 0.01 15.49 -7.85
N ALA A 283 -0.80 14.42 -7.91
CA ALA A 283 -2.10 14.46 -8.58
C ALA A 283 -3.07 15.43 -7.90
N VAL A 284 -3.19 15.37 -6.57
CA VAL A 284 -4.05 16.28 -5.79
C VAL A 284 -3.56 17.73 -5.91
N SER A 285 -2.25 17.96 -5.83
CA SER A 285 -1.67 19.31 -6.01
C SER A 285 -1.95 19.87 -7.41
N GLY A 286 -1.80 19.04 -8.44
CA GLY A 286 -2.06 19.41 -9.84
C GLY A 286 -3.53 19.81 -10.06
N ALA A 287 -4.47 19.03 -9.54
CA ALA A 287 -5.90 19.34 -9.63
C ALA A 287 -6.25 20.66 -8.91
N ILE A 288 -5.70 20.90 -7.70
CA ILE A 288 -5.88 22.18 -6.98
C ILE A 288 -5.32 23.38 -7.75
N VAL A 289 -4.19 23.22 -8.46
CA VAL A 289 -3.61 24.28 -9.30
C VAL A 289 -4.47 24.52 -10.54
N ALA A 290 -4.94 23.46 -11.21
CA ALA A 290 -5.80 23.54 -12.38
C ALA A 290 -7.08 24.34 -12.10
N GLN A 291 -7.74 24.12 -10.96
CA GLN A 291 -8.92 24.88 -10.52
C GLN A 291 -8.70 26.39 -10.38
N ARG A 292 -7.47 26.81 -10.06
CA ARG A 292 -7.15 28.23 -9.81
C ARG A 292 -6.82 29.00 -11.09
N GLY A 293 -6.48 28.28 -12.16
CA GLY A 293 -6.15 28.81 -13.48
C GLY A 293 -4.89 29.69 -13.51
N PRO A 294 -4.38 30.03 -14.71
CA PRO A 294 -3.31 30.99 -14.85
C PRO A 294 -3.83 32.42 -14.65
N GLY A 295 -3.77 32.92 -13.41
CA GLY A 295 -3.81 34.36 -13.12
C GLY A 295 -5.03 34.90 -12.37
N ARG A 296 -5.04 34.75 -11.03
CA ARG A 296 -5.82 35.62 -10.12
C ARG A 296 -4.99 36.36 -9.06
N SER A 297 -3.67 36.39 -9.21
CA SER A 297 -2.74 36.97 -8.22
C SER A 297 -2.27 38.41 -8.53
N ALA A 298 -2.72 39.03 -9.62
CA ALA A 298 -2.18 40.32 -10.10
C ALA A 298 -3.22 41.45 -10.30
N SER A 299 -4.52 41.15 -10.35
CA SER A 299 -5.57 42.12 -10.69
C SER A 299 -6.05 42.96 -9.51
N SER A 300 -6.03 42.44 -8.27
CA SER A 300 -6.53 43.15 -7.08
C SER A 300 -5.73 44.41 -6.71
N MET A 301 -4.45 44.50 -7.12
CA MET A 301 -3.56 45.61 -6.71
C MET A 301 -3.62 46.83 -7.65
N ARG A 302 -4.26 46.73 -8.83
CA ARG A 302 -4.29 47.83 -9.82
C ARG A 302 -5.54 48.71 -9.77
N GLN A 303 -6.61 48.29 -9.10
CA GLN A 303 -7.87 49.04 -9.06
C GLN A 303 -7.90 50.10 -7.93
N ALA A 304 -7.07 49.95 -6.88
CA ALA A 304 -6.95 50.90 -5.77
C ALA A 304 -6.21 52.22 -6.10
N ARG A 305 -5.64 52.38 -7.30
CA ARG A 305 -4.92 53.59 -7.74
C ARG A 305 -5.69 54.50 -8.72
N ARG A 306 -6.98 54.23 -8.97
CA ARG A 306 -7.83 55.06 -9.86
C ARG A 306 -8.94 55.86 -9.15
N LEU A 307 -8.95 55.89 -7.82
CA LEU A 307 -9.92 56.65 -7.02
C LEU A 307 -9.23 57.48 -5.93
N SER A 308 -8.33 58.37 -6.34
CA SER A 308 -7.74 59.39 -5.45
C SER A 308 -7.25 60.61 -6.25
N ASN A 309 -8.19 61.42 -6.75
CA ASN A 309 -7.93 62.79 -7.21
C ASN A 309 -8.44 63.77 -6.15
N PRO A 310 -7.58 64.35 -5.29
CA PRO A 310 -7.89 65.58 -4.60
C PRO A 310 -7.69 66.74 -5.59
N CYS A 311 -8.77 67.44 -5.92
CA CYS A 311 -8.66 68.74 -6.57
C CYS A 311 -8.07 69.74 -5.57
N ILE A 312 -6.85 70.23 -5.81
CA ILE A 312 -6.30 71.36 -5.06
C ILE A 312 -6.40 72.60 -5.95
N GLN A 313 -7.36 73.46 -5.63
CA GLN A 313 -7.45 74.79 -6.20
C GLN A 313 -6.24 75.62 -5.78
N ARG A 314 -5.65 76.33 -6.74
CA ARG A 314 -4.67 77.38 -6.46
C ARG A 314 -5.37 78.52 -5.70
N TYR A 315 -4.83 78.92 -4.56
CA TYR A 315 -5.01 80.27 -4.05
C TYR A 315 -3.65 80.93 -3.91
N THR A 316 -3.50 82.06 -4.59
CA THR A 316 -2.31 82.92 -4.54
C THR A 316 -2.51 83.99 -3.48
N SER A 317 -1.51 84.20 -2.61
CA SER A 317 -1.36 85.42 -1.83
C SER A 317 0.10 85.85 -1.81
N ARG A 318 0.34 87.15 -2.00
CA ARG A 318 1.65 87.83 -2.01
C ARG A 318 1.98 88.41 -0.62
N THR A 319 3.17 88.98 -0.49
CA THR A 319 3.71 89.80 0.63
C THR A 319 4.09 89.01 1.90
N GLY A 320 5.18 89.33 2.61
CA GLY A 320 6.18 90.40 2.42
C GLY A 320 7.54 90.08 3.07
N GLU A 321 8.40 91.09 3.17
CA GLU A 321 9.83 91.00 3.59
C GLU A 321 10.05 90.71 5.08
N CYS A 322 11.24 90.21 5.47
CA CYS A 322 12.28 90.96 6.21
C CYS A 322 13.32 90.06 6.95
N SER A 323 14.60 90.36 6.68
CA SER A 323 15.85 90.26 7.48
C SER A 323 16.07 89.36 8.72
N THR A 324 17.31 88.82 8.79
CA THR A 324 18.20 88.58 9.97
C THR A 324 17.72 87.65 11.10
N GLU A 325 18.58 86.89 11.80
CA GLU A 325 20.06 86.85 11.90
C GLU A 325 20.65 85.47 11.52
#